data_AF-A0A3M1SKE5-F1
#
_entry.id   AF-A0A3M1SKE5-F1
#
_cell.length_a   1.000
_cell.length_b   1.000
_cell.length_c   1.000
_cell.angle_alpha   90.00
_cell.angle_beta   90.00
_cell.angle_gamma   90.00
#
_symmetry.space_group_name_H-M   'P 1'
#
loop_
_entity.id
_entity.type
_entity.pdbx_description
1 polymer ?
#
loop_
_entity_poly.entity_id
_entity_poly.type
_entity_poly.pdbx_seq_one_letter_code
_entity_poly.pdbx_strand_id
1 'polypeptide(L)' 'MRGRVSAVNTIFIVVSNDLGGLESGVTARLFGPVGSVLLGGFGAIAAVVVIARVWPQLARIGRLDELVPESVD' A
#
# COMPACT_ATOMS: atom_id res chain seq x y z
N MET A 1 -23.40 -11.90 4.62
CA MET A 1 -22.68 -10.59 4.62
C MET A 1 -21.40 -10.57 3.77
N ARG A 2 -20.70 -11.70 3.54
CA ARG A 2 -19.46 -11.79 2.73
C ARG A 2 -19.55 -11.13 1.33
N GLY A 3 -20.68 -11.27 0.63
CA GLY A 3 -20.88 -10.61 -0.68
C GLY A 3 -20.94 -9.09 -0.62
N ARG A 4 -21.56 -8.51 0.43
CA ARG A 4 -21.60 -7.06 0.64
C ARG A 4 -20.23 -6.50 1.03
N VAL A 5 -19.53 -7.19 1.93
CA VAL A 5 -18.17 -6.79 2.36
C VAL A 5 -17.18 -6.88 1.19
N SER A 6 -17.26 -7.96 0.39
CA SER A 6 -16.44 -8.13 -0.80
C SER A 6 -16.71 -7.04 -1.85
N ALA A 7 -17.98 -6.68 -2.08
CA ALA A 7 -18.33 -5.60 -3.01
C ALA A 7 -17.73 -4.25 -2.58
N VAL A 8 -17.78 -3.92 -1.29
CA VAL A 8 -17.17 -2.69 -0.77
C VAL A 8 -15.66 -2.73 -0.91
N ASN A 9 -15.01 -3.85 -0.57
CA ASN A 9 -13.57 -4.02 -0.74
C ASN A 9 -13.15 -3.81 -2.21
N THR A 10 -13.88 -4.40 -3.17
CA THR A 10 -13.61 -4.23 -4.59
C THR A 10 -13.75 -2.77 -5.03
N ILE A 11 -14.80 -2.06 -4.59
CA ILE A 11 -14.95 -0.63 -4.90
C ILE A 11 -13.74 0.16 -4.38
N PHE A 12 -13.31 -0.10 -3.14
CA PHE A 12 -12.13 0.57 -2.59
C PHE A 12 -10.87 0.26 -3.38
N ILE A 13 -10.66 -0.97 -3.82
CA ILE A 13 -9.49 -1.35 -4.63
C ILE A 13 -9.49 -0.60 -5.95
N VAL A 14 -10.60 -0.61 -6.69
CA VAL A 14 -10.72 0.06 -8.00
C VAL A 14 -10.54 1.56 -7.85
N VAL A 15 -11.27 2.19 -6.91
CA VAL A 15 -11.18 3.63 -6.68
C VAL A 15 -9.78 4.04 -6.22
N SER A 16 -9.12 3.23 -5.40
CA SER A 16 -7.74 3.53 -4.97
C SER A 16 -6.75 3.48 -6.13
N ASN A 17 -6.94 2.56 -7.08
CA ASN A 17 -6.09 2.47 -8.27
C ASN A 17 -6.30 3.66 -9.21
N ASP A 18 -7.56 4.01 -9.48
CA ASP A 18 -7.91 5.16 -10.34
C ASP A 18 -7.45 6.49 -9.72
N LEU A 19 -7.61 6.67 -8.40
CA LEU A 19 -7.14 7.85 -7.70
C LEU A 19 -5.61 7.96 -7.75
N GLY A 20 -4.89 6.86 -7.53
CA GLY A 20 -3.44 6.82 -7.67
C GLY A 20 -2.97 7.11 -9.10
N GLY A 21 -3.71 6.63 -10.11
CA GLY A 21 -3.50 6.95 -11.52
C GLY A 21 -3.69 8.44 -11.81
N LEU A 22 -4.70 9.07 -11.18
CA LEU A 22 -4.94 10.51 -11.29
C LEU A 22 -3.83 11.32 -10.62
N GLU A 23 -3.46 10.99 -9.37
CA GLU A 23 -2.39 11.69 -8.64
C GLU A 23 -1.03 11.56 -9.33
N SER A 24 -0.70 10.36 -9.83
CA SER A 24 0.51 10.14 -10.62
C SER A 24 0.46 10.85 -11.97
N GLY A 25 -0.70 10.92 -12.63
CA GLY A 25 -0.89 11.68 -13.87
C GLY A 25 -0.74 13.19 -13.68
N VAL A 26 -1.30 13.74 -12.59
CA VAL A 26 -1.12 15.15 -12.21
C VAL A 26 0.35 15.43 -11.87
N THR A 27 0.99 14.55 -11.11
CA THR A 27 2.41 14.67 -10.76
C THR A 27 3.29 14.60 -12.00
N ALA A 28 3.01 13.70 -12.94
CA ALA A 28 3.71 13.60 -14.23
C ALA A 28 3.49 14.83 -15.11
N ARG A 29 2.32 15.45 -15.06
CA ARG A 29 2.06 16.72 -15.75
C ARG A 29 2.87 17.89 -15.16
N LEU A 30 3.09 17.90 -13.85
CA LEU A 30 3.81 18.98 -13.16
C LEU A 30 5.35 18.81 -13.22
N PHE A 31 5.85 17.59 -13.01
CA PHE A 31 7.28 17.30 -12.86
C PHE A 31 7.88 16.50 -14.04
N GLY A 32 7.06 16.15 -15.02
CA GLY A 32 7.42 15.23 -16.10
C GLY A 32 7.35 13.75 -15.66
N PRO A 33 7.31 12.80 -16.61
CA PRO A 33 7.20 11.38 -16.31
C PRO A 33 8.34 10.86 -15.43
N VAL A 34 9.58 11.24 -15.74
CA VAL A 34 10.77 10.80 -14.99
C VAL A 34 10.77 11.36 -13.56
N GLY A 35 10.47 12.66 -13.41
CA GLY A 35 10.39 13.31 -12.09
C GLY A 35 9.30 12.69 -11.20
N SER A 36 8.14 12.38 -11.78
CA SER A 36 7.03 11.73 -11.08
C SER A 36 7.40 10.35 -10.55
N VAL A 37 8.09 9.54 -11.36
CA VAL A 37 8.52 8.19 -10.94
C VAL A 37 9.55 8.26 -9.82
N LEU A 38 10.53 9.17 -9.92
CA LEU A 38 11.54 9.33 -8.89
C LEU A 38 10.92 9.80 -7.57
N LEU A 39 10.05 10.82 -7.60
CA LEU A 39 9.36 11.32 -6.41
C LEU A 39 8.49 10.24 -5.75
N GLY A 40 7.70 9.51 -6.55
CA GLY A 40 6.89 8.41 -6.04
C GLY A 40 7.71 7.27 -5.45
N GLY A 41 8.81 6.88 -6.13
CA GLY A 41 9.71 5.83 -5.68
C GLY A 41 10.41 6.16 -4.37
N PHE A 42 10.99 7.36 -4.25
CA PHE A 42 11.60 7.82 -3.00
C PHE A 42 10.56 7.96 -1.88
N GLY A 43 9.35 8.44 -2.21
CA GLY A 43 8.23 8.51 -1.27
C GLY A 43 7.83 7.15 -0.71
N ALA A 44 7.77 6.12 -1.55
CA ALA A 44 7.45 4.75 -1.13
C ALA A 44 8.51 4.18 -0.16
N ILE A 45 9.79 4.36 -0.47
CA ILE A 45 10.89 3.92 0.41
C ILE A 45 10.82 4.67 1.75
N ALA A 46 10.63 5.99 1.70
CA ALA A 46 10.51 6.80 2.91
C ALA A 46 9.32 6.34 3.78
N ALA A 47 8.17 6.05 3.17
CA ALA A 47 7.00 5.53 3.87
C ALA A 47 7.28 4.19 4.57
N VAL A 48 7.96 3.26 3.89
CA VAL A 48 8.38 1.98 4.50
C VAL A 48 9.31 2.21 5.68
N VAL A 49 10.31 3.08 5.55
CA VAL A 49 11.24 3.40 6.64
C VAL A 49 10.50 4.04 7.82
N VAL A 50 9.57 4.96 7.56
CA VAL A 50 8.75 5.60 8.61
C VAL A 50 7.92 4.55 9.34
N ILE A 51 7.18 3.71 8.63
CA ILE A 51 6.35 2.65 9.25
C ILE A 51 7.22 1.68 10.05
N ALA A 52 8.35 1.24 9.50
CA ALA A 52 9.28 0.33 10.19
C ALA A 52 9.87 0.95 11.47
N ARG A 53 9.98 2.28 11.55
CA ARG A 53 10.46 2.99 12.74
C ARG A 53 9.36 3.30 13.75
N VAL A 54 8.16 3.63 13.30
CA VAL A 54 7.01 3.89 14.18
C VAL A 54 6.49 2.60 14.81
N TRP A 55 6.44 1.51 14.04
CA TRP A 55 6.02 0.20 14.51
C TRP A 55 7.10 -0.85 14.24
N PRO A 56 8.19 -0.87 15.04
CA PRO A 56 9.26 -1.85 14.88
C PRO A 56 8.78 -3.29 15.11
N GLN A 57 7.63 -3.49 15.76
CA GLN A 57 7.01 -4.81 15.92
C GLN A 57 6.60 -5.39 14.56
N LEU A 58 6.07 -4.58 13.64
CA LEU A 58 5.70 -5.00 12.28
C LEU A 58 6.93 -5.41 11.46
N ALA A 59 8.03 -4.67 11.59
CA ALA A 59 9.29 -5.01 10.94
C ALA A 59 9.96 -6.28 11.50
N ARG A 60 9.52 -6.76 12.67
CA ARG A 60 9.99 -7.99 13.32
C ARG A 60 9.07 -9.18 13.11
N ILE A 61 7.90 -8.98 12.49
CA ILE A 61 7.05 -10.10 12.08
C ILE A 61 7.88 -10.94 11.11
N GLY A 62 8.18 -12.16 11.54
CA GLY A 62 8.92 -13.14 10.74
C GLY A 62 8.19 -13.49 9.47
N ARG A 63 8.67 -14.49 8.75
CA ARG A 63 8.05 -14.83 7.47
C ARG A 63 6.63 -15.35 7.70
N LEU A 64 5.69 -14.97 6.82
CA LEU A 64 4.28 -15.37 6.97
C LEU A 64 4.10 -16.90 6.96
N ASP A 65 5.02 -17.64 6.34
CA ASP A 65 5.04 -19.11 6.31
C ASP A 65 5.46 -19.76 7.64
N GLU A 66 6.04 -19.00 8.57
CA GLU A 66 6.41 -19.47 9.92
C GLU A 66 5.29 -19.24 10.94
N LEU A 67 4.27 -18.43 10.59
CA LEU A 67 3.13 -18.16 11.45
C LEU A 67 2.16 -19.34 11.41
N VAL A 68 2.32 -20.28 12.36
CA VAL A 68 1.35 -21.36 12.58
C VAL A 68 0.02 -20.72 13.00
N PRO A 69 -1.08 -20.90 12.26
CA PRO A 69 -2.38 -20.42 12.71
C PRO A 69 -2.71 -21.12 14.02
N GLU A 70 -2.92 -20.35 15.08
CA GLU A 70 -3.41 -20.88 16.34
C GLU A 70 -4.74 -21.60 16.04
N SER A 71 -4.80 -22.91 16.29
CA SER A 71 -6.01 -23.69 16.12
C SER A 71 -7.04 -23.14 17.10
N VAL A 72 -8.05 -22.48 16.56
CA VAL A 72 -9.22 -22.02 17.31
C VAL A 72 -9.98 -23.29 17.73
N ASP A 73 -9.83 -23.69 18.99
CA ASP A 73 -10.69 -24.67 19.67
C ASP A 73 -12.14 -24.16 19.79
#